data_AF-W2Q365-F1
#
_entry.id   AF-W2Q365-F1
#
_cell.length_a   1.000
_cell.length_b   1.000
_cell.length_c   1.000
_cell.angle_alpha   90.00
_cell.angle_beta   90.00
_cell.angle_gamma   90.00
#
_symmetry.space_group_name_H-M   'P 1'
#
loop_
_entity.id
_entity.type
_entity.pdbx_description
1 polymer ?
#
loop_
_entity_poly.entity_id
_entity_poly.type
_entity_poly.pdbx_seq_one_letter_code
_entity_poly.pdbx_strand_id
1 'polypeptide(L)'
;MRDSLVALFEYQRRLEEDYQSKVEIPGTMRDVAYTDEMNAVLGMTTRWVAEAIKSQFDVAMDSKIADSYAFRDNGAHVTVSRNGREYLLDKESWKCDCEFSQTMQRPCRHAWCTERRVETRLASLTEQLRPDSAQLDPVIPYSLSSPSLKIRNSVQQLGRETWEAIP
;
A
#
# COMPACT_ATOMS: atom_id res chain seq x y z
N MET A 1 -6.59 -46.42 35.82
CA MET A 1 -6.55 -46.05 34.39
C MET A 1 -7.11 -44.66 34.13
N ARG A 2 -8.32 -44.34 34.62
CA ARG A 2 -8.95 -43.03 34.37
C ARG A 2 -8.19 -41.86 35.04
N ASP A 3 -7.77 -42.02 36.29
CA ASP A 3 -7.01 -40.99 37.03
C ASP A 3 -5.62 -40.74 36.42
N SER A 4 -5.00 -41.78 35.88
CA SER A 4 -3.71 -41.72 35.19
C SER A 4 -3.77 -40.89 33.90
N LEU A 5 -4.90 -40.98 33.17
CA LEU A 5 -5.14 -40.18 31.96
C LEU A 5 -5.45 -38.72 32.30
N VAL A 6 -6.20 -38.47 33.37
CA VAL A 6 -6.49 -37.10 33.84
C VAL A 6 -5.20 -36.37 34.23
N ALA A 7 -4.32 -37.03 34.99
CA ALA A 7 -3.04 -36.47 35.38
C ALA A 7 -2.14 -36.12 34.17
N LEU A 8 -2.16 -36.94 33.11
CA LEU A 8 -1.43 -36.68 31.88
C LEU A 8 -1.99 -35.47 31.12
N PHE A 9 -3.31 -35.38 30.97
CA PHE A 9 -3.93 -34.22 30.31
C PHE A 9 -3.69 -32.91 31.06
N GLU A 10 -3.74 -32.92 32.39
CA GLU A 10 -3.40 -31.74 33.20
C GLU A 10 -1.93 -31.33 33.08
N TYR A 11 -1.03 -32.30 32.90
CA TYR A 11 0.38 -32.02 32.65
C TYR A 11 0.59 -31.41 31.26
N GLN A 12 -0.01 -31.98 30.21
CA GLN A 12 0.04 -31.44 28.85
C GLN A 12 -0.52 -30.02 28.78
N ARG A 13 -1.69 -29.78 29.37
CA ARG A 13 -2.30 -28.45 29.42
C ARG A 13 -1.39 -27.42 30.08
N ARG A 14 -0.74 -27.77 31.20
CA ARG A 14 0.22 -26.88 31.87
C ARG A 14 1.42 -26.54 30.98
N LEU A 15 1.93 -27.50 30.21
CA LEU A 15 3.01 -27.25 29.26
C LEU A 15 2.55 -26.34 28.11
N GLU A 16 1.33 -26.53 27.61
CA GLU A 16 0.75 -25.67 26.58
C GLU A 16 0.51 -24.24 27.10
N GLU A 17 -0.02 -24.09 28.30
CA GLU A 17 -0.23 -22.79 28.97
C GLU A 17 1.10 -22.07 29.22
N ASP A 18 2.12 -22.79 29.71
CA ASP A 18 3.47 -22.24 29.92
C ASP A 18 4.12 -21.83 28.58
N TYR A 19 3.95 -22.64 27.53
CA TYR A 19 4.43 -22.31 26.18
C TYR A 19 3.72 -21.07 25.61
N GLN A 20 2.39 -21.01 25.69
CA GLN A 20 1.60 -19.87 25.22
C GLN A 20 1.93 -18.59 25.99
N SER A 21 2.27 -18.69 27.28
CA SER A 21 2.69 -17.53 28.08
C SER A 21 4.03 -16.93 27.64
N LYS A 22 4.90 -17.76 27.04
CA LYS A 22 6.27 -17.40 26.66
C LYS A 22 6.40 -17.05 25.18
N VAL A 23 5.52 -17.56 24.32
CA VAL A 23 5.58 -17.35 22.89
C VAL A 23 4.71 -16.17 22.49
N GLU A 24 5.33 -15.21 21.81
CA GLU A 24 4.61 -14.15 21.13
C GLU A 24 3.76 -14.75 20.01
N ILE A 25 2.44 -14.63 20.12
CA ILE A 25 1.51 -15.12 19.12
C ILE A 25 1.35 -14.05 18.03
N PRO A 26 1.68 -14.34 16.75
CA PRO A 26 1.36 -13.45 15.65
C PRO A 26 -0.13 -13.12 15.67
N GLY A 27 -0.46 -11.83 15.73
CA GLY A 27 -1.82 -11.32 15.53
C GLY A 27 -2.43 -10.70 16.78
N THR A 28 -1.75 -10.82 17.92
CA THR A 28 -2.22 -10.26 19.20
C THR A 28 -1.46 -9.01 19.63
N MET A 29 -0.34 -8.71 18.97
CA MET A 29 0.58 -7.65 19.36
C MET A 29 0.45 -6.41 18.49
N ARG A 30 0.42 -5.23 19.13
CA ARG A 30 0.54 -3.93 18.47
C ARG A 30 1.56 -3.09 19.23
N ASP A 31 2.34 -2.31 18.50
CA ASP A 31 3.29 -1.34 19.01
C ASP A 31 2.84 0.07 18.58
N VAL A 32 2.73 0.98 19.55
CA VAL A 32 2.32 2.38 19.32
C VAL A 32 3.34 3.15 18.49
N ALA A 33 4.61 2.73 18.51
CA ALA A 33 5.67 3.34 17.71
C ALA A 33 5.66 2.87 16.24
N TYR A 34 4.86 1.84 15.90
CA TYR A 34 4.78 1.30 14.54
C TYR A 34 3.61 1.93 13.80
N THR A 35 3.78 2.18 12.49
CA THR A 35 2.65 2.56 11.63
C THR A 35 1.66 1.41 11.51
N ASP A 36 0.46 1.66 11.00
CA ASP A 36 -0.56 0.61 10.85
C ASP A 36 -0.09 -0.53 9.95
N GLU A 37 0.65 -0.23 8.88
CA GLU A 37 1.25 -1.22 7.99
C GLU A 37 2.29 -2.08 8.74
N MET A 38 3.12 -1.45 9.56
CA MET A 38 4.13 -2.14 10.34
C MET A 38 3.52 -2.94 11.50
N ASN A 39 2.41 -2.48 12.07
CA ASN A 39 1.62 -3.23 13.04
C ASN A 39 0.92 -4.44 12.40
N ALA A 40 0.51 -4.35 11.14
CA ALA A 40 0.02 -5.52 10.41
C ALA A 40 1.15 -6.57 10.22
N VAL A 41 2.36 -6.13 9.88
CA VAL A 41 3.55 -7.02 9.80
C VAL A 41 3.85 -7.66 11.17
N LEU A 42 3.82 -6.88 12.25
CA LEU A 42 3.98 -7.39 13.62
C LEU A 42 2.86 -8.38 14.01
N GLY A 43 1.64 -8.15 13.52
CA GLY A 43 0.53 -9.09 13.67
C GLY A 43 0.68 -10.38 12.84
N MET A 44 1.54 -10.43 11.84
CA MET A 44 1.75 -11.65 11.02
C MET A 44 3.04 -12.39 11.35
N THR A 45 3.92 -11.77 12.13
CA THR A 45 5.27 -12.28 12.37
C THR A 45 5.66 -12.15 13.85
N THR A 46 6.81 -12.68 14.24
CA THR A 46 7.36 -12.48 15.59
C THR A 46 7.97 -11.08 15.71
N ARG A 47 8.10 -10.55 16.93
CA ARG A 47 8.66 -9.21 17.16
C ARG A 47 10.04 -9.00 16.53
N TRP A 48 10.93 -9.98 16.65
CA TRP A 48 12.28 -9.89 16.08
C TRP A 48 12.27 -9.83 14.53
N VAL A 49 11.32 -10.51 13.87
CA VAL A 49 11.16 -10.44 12.41
C VAL A 49 10.61 -9.08 12.02
N ALA A 50 9.62 -8.59 12.77
CA ALA A 50 9.05 -7.26 12.56
C ALA A 50 10.12 -6.17 12.72
N GLU A 51 10.94 -6.21 13.77
CA GLU A 51 12.05 -5.27 13.95
C GLU A 51 13.05 -5.32 12.79
N ALA A 52 13.40 -6.52 12.31
CA ALA A 52 14.28 -6.67 11.16
C ALA A 52 13.67 -6.06 9.89
N ILE A 53 12.37 -6.27 9.63
CA ILE A 53 11.66 -5.66 8.50
C ILE A 53 11.59 -4.14 8.66
N LYS A 54 11.28 -3.64 9.87
CA LYS A 54 11.23 -2.21 10.18
C LYS A 54 12.55 -1.52 9.87
N SER A 55 13.68 -2.14 10.20
CA SER A 55 15.00 -1.59 9.88
C SER A 55 15.21 -1.38 8.36
N GLN A 56 14.63 -2.25 7.53
CA GLN A 56 14.68 -2.10 6.07
C GLN A 56 13.67 -1.07 5.57
N PHE A 57 12.48 -1.08 6.16
CA PHE A 57 11.40 -0.15 5.84
C PHE A 57 11.82 1.28 6.13
N ASP A 58 12.32 1.59 7.33
CA ASP A 58 12.76 2.93 7.74
C ASP A 58 13.82 3.49 6.79
N VAL A 59 14.77 2.66 6.36
CA VAL A 59 15.82 3.04 5.39
C VAL A 59 15.23 3.33 4.00
N ALA A 60 14.24 2.55 3.57
CA ALA A 60 13.55 2.79 2.32
C ALA A 60 12.60 4.00 2.40
N MET A 61 12.13 4.34 3.60
CA MET A 61 11.25 5.48 3.80
C MET A 61 11.97 6.83 3.82
N ASP A 62 13.26 6.84 4.19
CA ASP A 62 14.10 8.04 4.12
C ASP A 62 14.33 8.45 2.66
N SER A 63 13.78 9.61 2.27
CA SER A 63 13.88 10.15 0.92
C SER A 63 15.32 10.32 0.46
N LYS A 64 16.23 10.77 1.33
CA LYS A 64 17.64 10.97 0.98
C LYS A 64 18.32 9.66 0.61
N ILE A 65 17.96 8.58 1.30
CA ILE A 65 18.52 7.26 1.04
C ILE A 65 17.85 6.64 -0.18
N ALA A 66 16.53 6.75 -0.31
CA ALA A 66 15.78 6.26 -1.46
C ALA A 66 16.28 6.89 -2.78
N ASP A 67 16.53 8.19 -2.78
CA ASP A 67 17.02 8.94 -3.96
C ASP A 67 18.46 8.57 -4.34
N SER A 68 19.23 8.01 -3.40
CA SER A 68 20.60 7.54 -3.68
C SER A 68 20.67 6.21 -4.45
N TYR A 69 19.53 5.51 -4.60
CA TYR A 69 19.46 4.29 -5.41
C TYR A 69 19.15 4.62 -6.87
N ALA A 70 19.92 4.03 -7.79
CA ALA A 70 19.64 4.06 -9.21
C ALA A 70 18.99 2.75 -9.65
N PHE A 71 17.91 2.85 -10.43
CA PHE A 71 17.09 1.71 -10.84
C PHE A 71 17.13 1.57 -12.37
N ARG A 72 17.39 0.35 -12.84
CA ARG A 72 17.32 -0.02 -14.25
C ARG A 72 16.26 -1.09 -14.42
N ASP A 73 15.31 -0.84 -15.31
CA ASP A 73 14.28 -1.81 -15.65
C ASP A 73 14.79 -2.76 -16.73
N ASN A 74 14.82 -4.06 -16.43
CA ASN A 74 15.25 -5.13 -17.33
C ASN A 74 14.07 -6.03 -17.75
N GLY A 75 12.84 -5.52 -17.72
CA GLY A 75 11.64 -6.29 -18.06
C GLY A 75 11.10 -7.04 -16.86
N ALA A 76 11.47 -8.33 -16.70
CA ALA A 76 11.03 -9.17 -15.59
C ALA A 76 11.69 -8.81 -14.25
N HIS A 77 12.87 -8.21 -14.31
CA HIS A 77 13.64 -7.83 -13.13
C HIS A 77 13.95 -6.32 -13.12
N VAL A 78 14.23 -5.79 -11.94
CA VAL A 78 14.76 -4.45 -11.72
C VAL A 78 16.16 -4.58 -11.13
N THR A 79 17.14 -3.94 -11.75
CA THR A 79 18.48 -3.78 -11.15
C THR A 79 18.47 -2.54 -10.27
N VAL A 80 18.74 -2.73 -8.99
CA VAL A 80 18.89 -1.66 -7.99
C VAL A 80 20.36 -1.49 -7.70
N SER A 81 20.90 -0.29 -7.95
CA SER A 81 22.31 0.01 -7.79
C SER A 81 22.55 1.13 -6.78
N ARG A 82 23.57 0.96 -5.94
CA ARG A 82 24.01 2.00 -4.98
C ARG A 82 25.47 1.78 -4.63
N ASN A 83 26.27 2.85 -4.66
CA ASN A 83 27.69 2.83 -4.29
C ASN A 83 28.50 1.72 -5.00
N GLY A 84 28.23 1.47 -6.28
CA GLY A 84 28.92 0.45 -7.07
C GLY A 84 28.51 -1.00 -6.80
N ARG A 85 27.49 -1.23 -5.95
CA ARG A 85 26.86 -2.54 -5.79
C ARG A 85 25.56 -2.58 -6.56
N GLU A 86 25.30 -3.69 -7.23
CA GLU A 86 24.08 -3.95 -7.99
C GLU A 86 23.35 -5.14 -7.37
N TYR A 87 22.03 -5.05 -7.35
CA TYR A 87 21.13 -6.04 -6.81
C TYR A 87 20.02 -6.30 -7.81
N LEU A 88 19.68 -7.56 -8.05
CA LEU A 88 18.58 -7.95 -8.90
C LEU A 88 17.33 -8.19 -8.05
N LEU A 89 16.24 -7.48 -8.40
CA LEU A 89 14.93 -7.64 -7.80
C LEU A 89 13.95 -8.20 -8.85
N ASP A 90 13.25 -9.27 -8.49
CA ASP A 90 12.17 -9.84 -9.30
C ASP A 90 10.87 -9.07 -9.07
N LYS A 91 10.17 -8.69 -10.16
CA LYS A 91 8.96 -7.87 -10.08
C LYS A 91 7.71 -8.64 -9.67
N GLU A 92 7.64 -9.94 -9.94
CA GLU A 92 6.46 -10.75 -9.61
C GLU A 92 6.51 -11.20 -8.15
N SER A 93 7.67 -11.69 -7.73
CA SER A 93 7.88 -12.26 -6.40
C SER A 93 8.42 -11.27 -5.37
N TRP A 94 8.82 -10.06 -5.78
CA TRP A 94 9.47 -9.04 -4.95
C TRP A 94 10.71 -9.55 -4.20
N LYS A 95 11.33 -10.62 -4.72
CA LYS A 95 12.54 -11.21 -4.15
C LYS A 95 13.78 -10.53 -4.70
N CYS A 96 14.69 -10.17 -3.79
CA CYS A 96 15.97 -9.56 -4.12
C CYS A 96 17.11 -10.54 -3.84
N ASP A 97 18.19 -10.45 -4.60
CA ASP A 97 19.42 -11.20 -4.37
C ASP A 97 20.29 -10.66 -3.21
N CYS A 98 19.88 -9.58 -2.54
CA CYS A 98 20.62 -9.07 -1.39
C CYS A 98 20.56 -10.03 -0.18
N GLU A 99 21.61 -10.02 0.63
CA GLU A 99 21.78 -10.88 1.82
C GLU A 99 20.56 -10.91 2.74
N PHE A 100 19.93 -9.75 2.98
CA PHE A 100 18.74 -9.66 3.81
C PHE A 100 17.57 -10.46 3.24
N SER A 101 17.28 -10.31 1.93
CA SER A 101 16.16 -10.98 1.29
C SER A 101 16.40 -12.49 1.18
N GLN A 102 17.64 -12.92 0.91
CA GLN A 102 18.00 -14.33 0.87
C GLN A 102 17.86 -15.00 2.24
N THR A 103 18.35 -14.35 3.30
CA THR A 103 18.36 -14.88 4.67
C THR A 103 16.97 -14.88 5.29
N MET A 104 16.25 -13.76 5.18
CA MET A 104 14.97 -13.57 5.86
C MET A 104 13.79 -14.05 5.04
N GLN A 105 13.93 -14.18 3.71
CA GLN A 105 12.80 -14.40 2.77
C GLN A 105 11.69 -13.35 2.95
N ARG A 106 12.08 -12.11 3.28
CA ARG A 106 11.20 -10.96 3.49
C ARG A 106 11.55 -9.81 2.52
N PRO A 107 10.62 -8.86 2.30
CA PRO A 107 10.91 -7.65 1.53
C PRO A 107 12.09 -6.89 2.13
N CYS A 108 13.09 -6.61 1.30
CA CYS A 108 14.25 -5.80 1.68
C CYS A 108 14.03 -4.34 1.31
N ARG A 109 14.94 -3.45 1.75
CA ARG A 109 14.88 -2.02 1.37
C ARG A 109 14.87 -1.79 -0.13
N HIS A 110 15.51 -2.65 -0.94
CA HIS A 110 15.47 -2.52 -2.41
C HIS A 110 14.08 -2.80 -2.99
N ALA A 111 13.36 -3.76 -2.42
CA ALA A 111 11.97 -4.04 -2.80
C ALA A 111 11.09 -2.84 -2.47
N TRP A 112 11.14 -2.34 -1.23
CA TRP A 112 10.38 -1.17 -0.79
C TRP A 112 10.70 0.11 -1.59
N CYS A 113 11.98 0.40 -1.85
CA CYS A 113 12.34 1.56 -2.67
C CYS A 113 11.83 1.42 -4.12
N THR A 114 11.83 0.21 -4.67
CA THR A 114 11.29 -0.04 -6.02
C THR A 114 9.78 0.15 -6.04
N GLU A 115 9.07 -0.41 -5.07
CA GLU A 115 7.62 -0.29 -4.91
C GLU A 115 7.19 1.17 -4.79
N ARG A 116 7.82 1.94 -3.89
CA ARG A 116 7.58 3.38 -3.77
C ARG A 116 7.78 4.14 -5.06
N ARG A 117 8.78 3.76 -5.87
CA ARG A 117 9.05 4.41 -7.15
C ARG A 117 8.00 4.04 -8.20
N VAL A 118 7.46 2.82 -8.16
CA VAL A 118 6.31 2.42 -8.97
C VAL A 118 5.08 3.22 -8.54
N GLU A 119 4.78 3.31 -7.25
CA GLU A 119 3.66 4.12 -6.73
C GLU A 119 3.81 5.59 -7.10
N THR A 120 5.00 6.17 -6.94
CA THR A 120 5.27 7.57 -7.33
C THR A 120 5.07 7.76 -8.84
N ARG A 121 5.52 6.80 -9.67
CA ARG A 121 5.27 6.83 -11.11
C ARG A 121 3.80 6.71 -11.43
N LEU A 122 3.07 5.80 -10.79
CA LEU A 122 1.62 5.65 -10.97
C LEU A 122 0.88 6.92 -10.54
N ALA A 123 1.22 7.52 -9.40
CA ALA A 123 0.68 8.78 -8.94
C ALA A 123 0.95 9.90 -9.97
N SER A 124 2.18 10.01 -10.47
CA SER A 124 2.54 11.00 -11.50
C SER A 124 1.81 10.76 -12.83
N LEU A 125 1.62 9.50 -13.22
CA LEU A 125 0.85 9.12 -14.41
C LEU A 125 -0.63 9.42 -14.21
N THR A 126 -1.20 9.15 -13.04
CA THR A 126 -2.60 9.51 -12.74
C THR A 126 -2.80 11.01 -12.68
N GLU A 127 -1.81 11.79 -12.24
CA GLU A 127 -1.84 13.26 -12.28
C GLU A 127 -1.76 13.76 -13.73
N GLN A 128 -0.91 13.17 -14.56
CA GLN A 128 -0.79 13.49 -15.99
C GLN A 128 -2.02 13.06 -16.80
N LEU A 129 -2.71 12.00 -16.35
CA LEU A 129 -3.92 11.47 -16.96
C LEU A 129 -5.19 12.04 -16.32
N ARG A 130 -5.07 12.89 -15.27
CA ARG A 130 -6.21 13.71 -14.84
C ARG A 130 -6.51 14.64 -16.02
N PRO A 131 -7.69 14.55 -16.65
CA PRO A 131 -8.07 15.56 -17.62
C PRO A 131 -8.02 16.91 -16.92
N ASP A 132 -7.47 17.93 -17.60
CA ASP A 132 -7.42 19.32 -17.15
C ASP A 132 -8.81 19.71 -16.63
N SER A 133 -9.00 19.61 -15.32
CA SER A 133 -10.25 20.00 -14.64
C SER A 133 -10.20 21.49 -14.33
N ALA A 134 -9.69 22.25 -15.31
CA ALA A 134 -9.57 23.70 -15.32
C ALA A 134 -10.29 24.28 -16.54
N GLN A 135 -11.55 23.87 -16.72
CA GLN A 135 -12.68 24.62 -17.28
C GLN A 135 -13.75 23.59 -17.65
N LEU A 136 -14.54 23.17 -16.66
CA LEU A 136 -15.92 22.92 -17.01
C LEU A 136 -16.53 24.31 -17.20
N ASP A 137 -16.54 24.79 -18.44
CA ASP A 137 -17.53 25.79 -18.81
C ASP A 137 -18.87 25.27 -18.30
N PRO A 138 -19.66 26.08 -17.55
CA PRO A 138 -20.96 25.62 -17.12
C PRO A 138 -21.69 25.15 -18.37
N VAL A 139 -22.13 23.88 -18.39
CA VAL A 139 -22.91 23.34 -19.48
C VAL A 139 -24.21 24.12 -19.45
N ILE A 140 -24.27 25.22 -20.20
CA ILE A 140 -25.47 26.00 -20.40
C ILE A 140 -26.37 25.09 -21.25
N PRO A 141 -27.48 24.56 -20.72
CA PRO A 141 -28.37 23.74 -21.52
C PRO A 141 -28.80 24.53 -22.76
N TYR A 142 -28.93 23.85 -23.90
CA TYR A 142 -29.23 24.46 -25.20
C TYR A 142 -30.46 25.40 -25.18
N SER A 143 -31.37 25.16 -24.23
CA SER A 143 -32.53 25.98 -23.95
C SER A 143 -32.17 27.41 -23.53
N LEU A 144 -31.04 27.63 -22.86
CA LEU A 144 -30.56 28.92 -22.34
C LEU A 144 -29.73 29.72 -23.36
N SER A 145 -29.02 29.05 -24.27
CA SER A 145 -28.19 29.69 -25.32
C SER A 145 -29.00 30.26 -26.51
N SER A 146 -30.25 29.83 -26.67
CA SER A 146 -31.16 30.30 -27.73
C SER A 146 -32.05 31.45 -27.24
N PRO A 147 -32.17 32.58 -27.96
CA PRO A 147 -33.09 33.67 -27.58
C PRO A 147 -34.52 33.17 -27.44
N SER A 148 -35.21 33.56 -26.37
CA SER A 148 -36.56 33.09 -26.01
C SER A 148 -37.59 33.24 -27.13
N LEU A 149 -37.46 34.29 -27.95
CA LEU A 149 -38.31 34.53 -29.13
C LEU A 149 -38.19 33.46 -30.24
N LYS A 150 -37.17 32.59 -30.18
CA LYS A 150 -36.92 31.51 -31.16
C LYS A 150 -37.26 30.11 -30.64
N ILE A 151 -37.62 29.96 -29.36
CA ILE A 151 -37.94 28.65 -28.78
C ILE A 151 -39.40 28.34 -29.10
N ARG A 152 -39.63 27.44 -30.06
CA ARG A 152 -40.97 26.96 -30.45
C ARG A 152 -41.31 25.57 -29.87
N ASN A 153 -40.34 24.93 -29.22
CA ASN A 153 -40.46 23.60 -28.68
C ASN A 153 -40.81 23.67 -27.18
N SER A 154 -41.93 23.06 -26.80
CA SER A 154 -42.48 23.10 -25.44
C SER A 154 -41.56 22.46 -24.39
N VAL A 155 -40.78 21.43 -24.75
CA VAL A 155 -39.84 20.78 -23.84
C VAL A 155 -38.66 21.69 -23.52
N GLN A 156 -38.17 22.43 -24.52
CA GLN A 156 -37.06 23.37 -24.33
C GLN A 156 -37.48 24.60 -23.51
N GLN A 157 -38.73 25.04 -23.68
CA GLN A 157 -39.31 26.13 -22.89
C GLN A 157 -39.46 25.75 -21.42
N LEU A 158 -40.07 24.59 -21.14
CA LEU A 158 -40.22 24.07 -19.79
C LEU A 158 -38.87 23.88 -19.10
N GLY A 159 -37.87 23.36 -19.84
CA GLY A 159 -36.51 23.22 -19.32
C GLY A 159 -35.93 24.56 -18.85
N ARG A 160 -36.03 25.62 -19.66
CA ARG A 160 -35.54 26.97 -19.29
C ARG A 160 -36.27 27.53 -18.06
N GLU A 161 -37.60 27.47 -18.02
CA GLU A 161 -38.39 27.97 -16.89
C GLU A 161 -38.02 27.26 -15.59
N THR A 162 -37.75 25.95 -15.65
CA THR A 162 -37.31 25.17 -14.50
C THR A 162 -35.91 25.60 -14.03
N TRP A 163 -35.00 25.91 -14.96
CA TRP A 163 -33.66 26.39 -14.64
C TRP A 163 -33.65 27.80 -14.04
N GLU A 164 -34.48 28.72 -14.54
CA GLU A 164 -34.60 30.10 -14.03
C GLU A 164 -35.33 30.19 -12.68
N ALA A 165 -36.04 29.12 -12.27
CA ALA A 165 -36.72 29.02 -10.97
C ALA A 165 -35.86 28.47 -9.83
N ILE A 166 -34.61 28.05 -10.10
CA ILE A 166 -33.66 27.60 -9.09
C ILE A 166 -32.97 28.85 -8.50
N PRO A 167 -33.05 29.09 -7.17
CA PRO A 167 -32.48 30.28 -6.53
C PRO A 167 -30.95 30.33 -6.55
#